data_AF-A0A1H4GCS3-F1
#
_entry.id   AF-A0A1H4GCS3-F1
#
_cell.length_a   1.000
_cell.length_b   1.000
_cell.length_c   1.000
_cell.angle_alpha   90.00
_cell.angle_beta   90.00
_cell.angle_gamma   90.00
#
_symmetry.space_group_name_H-M   'P 1'
#
loop_
_entity.id
_entity.type
_entity.pdbx_description
1 polymer ?
#
loop_
_entity_poly.entity_id
_entity_poly.type
_entity_poly.pdbx_seq_one_letter_code
_entity_poly.pdbx_strand_id
1 'polypeptide(L)'
;MLESLGRLALKGFAEPVEVWRLVGERRVATRFEAQHMQGLVEFIGRDSELALLHERWALACDGEGQVVLLSGEAGIGKSRICQVLRERLAGESVATVLLQCSPYFSSSALYPVVQHLEHAAGMAPADSPGDRAHKLERLAGPLPATSLGCLLRLVGLPDGGRSLPGSASPQEEKAYTLEALIDLLQQLSEQQPVLFLVEDAHWILQEVHRRLRLSSSDPGTGGARMPRMISGVPESIDSESRCDSWSLRA
;
A
#
# COMPACT_ATOMS: atom_id res chain seq x y z
N MET A 1 -0.26 9.78 -19.43
CA MET A 1 -0.83 10.93 -20.16
C MET A 1 -0.30 10.87 -21.57
N LEU A 2 -1.19 10.90 -22.54
CA LEU A 2 -0.85 10.74 -23.95
C LEU A 2 -1.27 11.99 -24.70
N GLU A 3 -0.41 12.46 -25.60
CA GLU A 3 -0.69 13.52 -26.55
C GLU A 3 -0.76 12.88 -27.95
N SER A 4 -1.85 13.11 -28.69
CA SER A 4 -1.94 12.61 -30.06
C SER A 4 -1.00 13.41 -30.95
N LEU A 5 -0.14 12.71 -31.70
CA LEU A 5 0.70 13.27 -32.76
C LEU A 5 0.03 13.14 -34.14
N GLY A 6 -1.23 12.72 -34.18
CA GLY A 6 -1.98 12.45 -35.39
C GLY A 6 -1.68 11.08 -36.01
N ARG A 7 -2.25 10.85 -37.19
CA ARG A 7 -2.06 9.60 -37.94
C ARG A 7 -0.84 9.70 -38.83
N LEU A 8 0.12 8.79 -38.65
CA LEU A 8 1.37 8.74 -39.41
C LEU A 8 1.45 7.45 -40.22
N ALA A 9 1.92 7.57 -41.47
CA ALA A 9 2.26 6.40 -42.28
C ALA A 9 3.56 5.78 -41.74
N LEU A 10 3.43 4.62 -41.10
CA LEU A 10 4.56 3.90 -40.50
C LEU A 10 4.94 2.70 -41.37
N LYS A 11 6.26 2.51 -41.57
CA LYS A 11 6.78 1.37 -42.34
C LYS A 11 6.32 0.06 -41.71
N GLY A 12 5.69 -0.81 -42.51
CA GLY A 12 5.17 -2.11 -42.06
C GLY A 12 3.68 -2.11 -41.70
N PHE A 13 3.01 -0.96 -41.73
CA PHE A 13 1.57 -0.85 -41.57
C PHE A 13 0.92 -0.41 -42.89
N ALA A 14 -0.16 -1.07 -43.27
CA ALA A 14 -0.86 -0.79 -44.52
C ALA A 14 -1.63 0.55 -44.49
N GLU A 15 -2.04 1.00 -43.31
CA GLU A 15 -2.78 2.24 -43.10
C GLU A 15 -2.07 3.16 -42.10
N PRO A 16 -2.25 4.49 -42.20
CA PRO A 16 -1.73 5.43 -41.22
C PRO A 16 -2.21 5.12 -39.80
N VAL A 17 -1.26 4.87 -38.90
CA VAL A 17 -1.54 4.51 -37.50
C VAL A 17 -1.58 5.77 -36.67
N GLU A 18 -2.52 5.85 -35.73
CA GLU A 18 -2.56 6.95 -34.77
C GLU A 18 -1.38 6.84 -33.80
N VAL A 19 -0.56 7.88 -33.75
CA VAL A 19 0.66 7.91 -32.95
C VAL A 19 0.45 8.79 -31.73
N TRP A 20 0.91 8.30 -30.59
CA TRP A 20 0.77 8.96 -29.30
C TRP A 20 2.16 9.23 -28.71
N ARG A 21 2.39 10.45 -28.22
CA ARG A 21 3.53 10.78 -27.38
C ARG A 21 3.16 10.55 -25.93
N LEU A 22 3.99 9.81 -25.20
CA LEU A 22 3.91 9.74 -23.74
C LEU A 22 4.43 11.06 -23.16
N VAL A 23 3.51 11.90 -22.69
CA VAL A 23 3.83 13.24 -22.13
C VAL A 23 3.96 13.24 -20.61
N GLY A 24 3.65 12.13 -19.96
CA GLY A 24 3.87 11.97 -18.53
C GLY A 24 3.16 10.75 -17.98
N GLU A 25 3.63 10.26 -16.83
CA GLU A 25 2.95 9.22 -16.07
C GLU A 25 1.88 9.87 -15.17
N ARG A 26 0.67 9.29 -15.13
CA ARG A 26 -0.36 9.74 -14.20
C ARG A 26 -0.31 8.83 -12.98
N ARG A 27 -0.16 9.42 -11.79
CA ARG A 27 -0.15 8.70 -10.52
C ARG A 27 -1.59 8.49 -10.05
N VAL A 28 -2.11 7.28 -10.21
CA VAL A 28 -3.35 6.81 -9.57
C VAL A 28 -2.99 5.98 -8.33
N ALA A 29 -3.88 5.87 -7.36
CA ALA A 29 -3.57 5.14 -6.12
C ALA A 29 -3.55 3.62 -6.36
N THR A 30 -4.44 3.09 -7.22
CA THR A 30 -4.41 1.67 -7.67
C THR A 30 -4.41 1.54 -9.20
N ARG A 31 -3.91 0.40 -9.71
CA ARG A 31 -4.14 -0.06 -11.09
C ARG A 31 -5.62 -0.23 -11.38
N PHE A 32 -6.39 -0.68 -10.40
CA PHE A 32 -7.83 -0.83 -10.54
C PHE A 32 -8.48 0.51 -10.90
N GLU A 33 -8.13 1.59 -10.19
CA GLU A 33 -8.55 2.97 -10.50
C GLU A 33 -8.06 3.43 -11.87
N ALA A 34 -6.82 3.11 -12.26
CA ALA A 34 -6.32 3.42 -13.61
C ALA A 34 -7.13 2.74 -14.72
N GLN A 35 -7.53 1.48 -14.50
CA GLN A 35 -8.26 0.68 -15.49
C GLN A 35 -9.74 1.05 -15.60
N HIS A 36 -10.35 1.53 -14.52
CA HIS A 36 -11.79 1.79 -14.46
C HIS A 36 -12.15 3.29 -14.49
N MET A 37 -11.31 4.12 -15.10
CA MET A 37 -11.56 5.57 -15.23
C MET A 37 -12.77 5.94 -16.10
N GLN A 38 -13.33 5.00 -16.88
CA GLN A 38 -14.52 5.25 -17.73
C GLN A 38 -15.85 4.91 -17.06
N GLY A 39 -15.86 4.73 -15.74
CA GLY A 39 -17.03 4.39 -14.96
C GLY A 39 -17.05 2.91 -14.58
N LEU A 40 -17.63 2.64 -13.42
CA LEU A 40 -17.73 1.31 -12.85
C LEU A 40 -19.15 0.79 -13.02
N VAL A 41 -19.27 -0.49 -13.34
CA VAL A 41 -20.57 -1.18 -13.30
C VAL A 41 -21.07 -1.20 -11.85
N GLU A 42 -22.39 -1.14 -11.69
CA GLU A 42 -23.05 -1.25 -10.39
C GLU A 42 -22.55 -2.47 -9.63
N PHE A 43 -22.23 -2.29 -8.35
CA PHE A 43 -21.75 -3.37 -7.52
C PHE A 43 -22.95 -4.18 -7.02
N ILE A 44 -23.14 -5.38 -7.58
CA ILE A 44 -24.30 -6.23 -7.30
C ILE A 44 -23.87 -7.43 -6.47
N GLY A 45 -24.62 -7.69 -5.39
CA GLY A 45 -24.35 -8.78 -4.44
C GLY A 45 -23.17 -8.49 -3.52
N ARG A 46 -22.75 -9.50 -2.74
CA ARG A 46 -21.64 -9.42 -1.77
C ARG A 46 -21.90 -8.58 -0.52
N ASP A 47 -23.17 -8.39 -0.17
CA ASP A 47 -23.57 -7.66 1.04
C ASP A 47 -23.03 -8.32 2.32
N SER A 48 -22.96 -9.65 2.36
CA SER A 48 -22.39 -10.40 3.48
C SER A 48 -20.91 -10.11 3.71
N GLU A 49 -20.11 -10.10 2.65
CA GLU A 49 -18.68 -9.86 2.69
C GLU A 49 -18.38 -8.41 3.08
N LEU A 50 -19.14 -7.47 2.52
CA LEU A 50 -19.04 -6.05 2.89
C LEU A 50 -19.50 -5.79 4.32
N ALA A 51 -20.58 -6.44 4.78
CA ALA A 51 -21.06 -6.32 6.15
C ALA A 51 -20.01 -6.82 7.14
N LEU A 52 -19.37 -7.95 6.86
CA LEU A 52 -18.29 -8.47 7.69
C LEU A 52 -17.08 -7.55 7.68
N LEU A 53 -16.64 -7.04 6.52
CA LEU A 53 -15.53 -6.08 6.46
C LEU A 53 -15.83 -4.82 7.28
N HIS A 54 -17.08 -4.34 7.24
CA HIS A 54 -17.52 -3.20 8.03
C HIS A 54 -17.58 -3.50 9.54
N GLU A 55 -18.04 -4.69 9.94
CA GLU A 55 -18.00 -5.13 11.35
C GLU A 55 -16.56 -5.18 11.88
N ARG A 56 -15.63 -5.73 11.08
CA ARG A 56 -14.21 -5.75 11.42
C ARG A 56 -13.62 -4.34 11.47
N TRP A 57 -14.04 -3.46 10.57
CA TRP A 57 -13.64 -2.06 10.63
C TRP A 57 -14.10 -1.39 11.94
N ALA A 58 -15.32 -1.65 12.39
CA ALA A 58 -15.84 -1.12 13.65
C ALA A 58 -15.02 -1.60 14.87
N LEU A 59 -14.75 -2.90 14.97
CA LEU A 59 -13.87 -3.45 16.02
C LEU A 59 -12.46 -2.84 15.97
N ALA A 60 -11.94 -2.65 14.76
CA ALA A 60 -10.66 -1.97 14.57
C ALA A 60 -10.72 -0.54 15.10
N CYS A 61 -11.79 0.20 14.82
CA CYS A 61 -12.01 1.56 15.35
C CYS A 61 -12.00 1.59 16.89
N ASP A 62 -12.63 0.60 17.52
CA ASP A 62 -12.71 0.43 18.98
C ASP A 62 -11.38 0.02 19.65
N GLY A 63 -10.33 -0.23 18.85
CA GLY A 63 -8.99 -0.51 19.32
C GLY A 63 -8.57 -1.98 19.22
N GLU A 64 -9.47 -2.85 18.76
CA GLU A 64 -9.18 -4.26 18.51
C GLU A 64 -8.64 -4.45 17.10
N GLY A 65 -7.32 -4.46 16.94
CA GLY A 65 -6.67 -4.66 15.63
C GLY A 65 -7.23 -5.87 14.89
N GLN A 66 -7.73 -5.66 13.67
CA GLN A 66 -8.29 -6.72 12.84
C GLN A 66 -7.37 -7.06 11.69
N VAL A 67 -7.33 -8.36 11.34
CA VAL A 67 -6.75 -8.86 10.10
C VAL A 67 -7.75 -9.71 9.33
N VAL A 68 -8.02 -9.32 8.09
CA VAL A 68 -8.94 -10.02 7.21
C VAL A 68 -8.23 -10.42 5.94
N LEU A 69 -8.35 -11.70 5.58
CA LEU A 69 -7.88 -12.26 4.33
C LEU A 69 -9.02 -12.41 3.33
N LEU A 70 -8.96 -11.62 2.25
CA LEU A 70 -9.88 -11.75 1.11
C LEU A 70 -9.27 -12.65 0.04
N SER A 71 -9.80 -13.87 -0.12
CA SER A 71 -9.40 -14.84 -1.13
C SER A 71 -10.56 -15.15 -2.09
N GLY A 72 -10.24 -15.67 -3.27
CA GLY A 72 -11.23 -16.00 -4.30
C GLY A 72 -10.63 -15.99 -5.70
N GLU A 73 -11.40 -16.42 -6.69
CA GLU A 73 -10.93 -16.60 -8.07
C GLU A 73 -10.46 -15.29 -8.72
N ALA A 74 -9.57 -15.40 -9.71
CA ALA A 74 -9.14 -14.24 -10.50
C ALA A 74 -10.35 -13.61 -11.21
N GLY A 75 -10.53 -12.30 -11.08
CA GLY A 75 -11.67 -11.60 -11.67
C GLY A 75 -12.98 -11.64 -10.87
N ILE A 76 -13.05 -12.34 -9.72
CA ILE A 76 -14.28 -12.43 -8.90
C ILE A 76 -14.71 -11.10 -8.25
N GLY A 77 -13.90 -10.04 -8.36
CA GLY A 77 -14.23 -8.71 -7.83
C GLY A 77 -13.58 -8.33 -6.50
N LYS A 78 -12.48 -9.00 -6.08
CA LYS A 78 -11.77 -8.67 -4.82
C LYS A 78 -11.34 -7.21 -4.72
N SER A 79 -10.68 -6.67 -5.75
CA SER A 79 -10.29 -5.25 -5.79
C SER A 79 -11.51 -4.31 -5.76
N ARG A 80 -12.63 -4.74 -6.34
CA ARG A 80 -13.88 -3.99 -6.30
C ARG A 80 -14.48 -3.97 -4.89
N ILE A 81 -14.44 -5.08 -4.15
CA ILE A 81 -14.84 -5.12 -2.72
C ILE A 81 -14.00 -4.14 -1.90
N CYS A 82 -12.67 -4.16 -2.06
CA CYS A 82 -11.77 -3.22 -1.35
C CYS A 82 -12.09 -1.75 -1.70
N GLN A 83 -12.39 -1.46 -2.97
CA GLN A 83 -12.82 -0.13 -3.39
C GLN A 83 -14.16 0.27 -2.77
N VAL A 84 -15.17 -0.59 -2.80
CA VAL A 84 -16.50 -0.30 -2.23
C VAL A 84 -16.39 -0.09 -0.72
N LEU A 85 -15.55 -0.85 -0.02
CA LEU A 85 -15.23 -0.60 1.38
C LEU A 85 -14.66 0.81 1.57
N ARG A 86 -13.63 1.19 0.79
CA ARG A 86 -13.06 2.55 0.85
C ARG A 86 -14.09 3.64 0.56
N GLU A 87 -14.97 3.44 -0.42
CA GLU A 87 -16.04 4.38 -0.76
C GLU A 87 -17.02 4.55 0.40
N ARG A 88 -17.40 3.47 1.09
CA ARG A 88 -18.25 3.52 2.28
C ARG A 88 -17.58 4.25 3.45
N LEU A 89 -16.26 4.15 3.56
CA LEU A 89 -15.47 4.78 4.62
C LEU A 89 -15.03 6.22 4.29
N ALA A 90 -15.29 6.73 3.09
CA ALA A 90 -14.80 8.05 2.64
C ALA A 90 -15.33 9.24 3.45
N GLY A 91 -16.39 9.06 4.24
CA GLY A 91 -16.93 10.05 5.17
C GLY A 91 -16.37 9.98 6.59
N GLU A 92 -15.54 8.98 6.90
CA GLU A 92 -14.93 8.78 8.22
C GLU A 92 -13.50 9.35 8.27
N SER A 93 -13.00 9.64 9.47
CA SER A 93 -11.58 9.98 9.66
C SER A 93 -10.74 8.70 9.57
N VAL A 94 -10.41 8.29 8.35
CA VAL A 94 -9.60 7.10 8.07
C VAL A 94 -8.32 7.45 7.33
N ALA A 95 -7.18 7.02 7.86
CA ALA A 95 -5.94 6.96 7.10
C ALA A 95 -5.94 5.70 6.24
N THR A 96 -5.77 5.84 4.91
CA THR A 96 -5.69 4.67 4.03
C THR A 96 -4.24 4.44 3.60
N VAL A 97 -3.72 3.26 3.88
CA VAL A 97 -2.47 2.75 3.31
C VAL A 97 -2.82 1.69 2.29
N LEU A 98 -2.28 1.83 1.08
CA LEU A 98 -2.66 1.00 -0.05
C LEU A 98 -1.39 0.57 -0.77
N LEU A 99 -1.13 -0.74 -0.75
CA LEU A 99 0.04 -1.35 -1.36
C LEU A 99 -0.43 -2.31 -2.45
N GLN A 100 -0.12 -1.99 -3.70
CA GLN A 100 -0.37 -2.90 -4.80
C GLN A 100 0.93 -3.56 -5.27
N CYS A 101 1.01 -4.86 -5.07
CA CYS A 101 2.19 -5.64 -5.44
C CYS A 101 2.16 -5.99 -6.93
N SER A 102 3.33 -6.23 -7.51
CA SER A 102 3.45 -6.45 -8.95
C SER A 102 4.59 -7.41 -9.29
N PRO A 103 4.41 -8.30 -10.28
CA PRO A 103 5.48 -9.19 -10.73
C PRO A 103 6.70 -8.42 -11.28
N TYR A 104 6.47 -7.24 -11.86
CA TYR A 104 7.54 -6.39 -12.41
C TYR A 104 8.50 -5.81 -11.36
N PHE A 105 8.12 -5.82 -10.08
CA PHE A 105 8.91 -5.27 -8.99
C PHE A 105 9.19 -6.31 -7.89
N SER A 106 9.15 -7.60 -8.23
CA SER A 106 9.44 -8.71 -7.31
C SER A 106 10.85 -8.66 -6.70
N SER A 107 11.80 -8.01 -7.40
CA SER A 107 13.17 -7.75 -6.90
C SER A 107 13.27 -6.55 -5.95
N SER A 108 12.22 -5.75 -5.80
CA SER A 108 12.15 -4.60 -4.88
C SER A 108 10.87 -4.69 -4.05
N ALA A 109 10.91 -5.51 -3.00
CA ALA A 109 9.75 -5.79 -2.15
C ALA A 109 9.10 -4.54 -1.51
N LEU A 110 9.86 -3.44 -1.38
CA LEU A 110 9.38 -2.18 -0.82
C LEU A 110 8.93 -1.16 -1.89
N TYR A 111 8.97 -1.52 -3.17
CA TYR A 111 8.52 -0.62 -4.23
C TYR A 111 7.06 -0.14 -4.06
N PRO A 112 6.08 -0.99 -3.70
CA PRO A 112 4.72 -0.53 -3.42
C PRO A 112 4.66 0.48 -2.27
N VAL A 113 5.56 0.35 -1.28
CA VAL A 113 5.66 1.28 -0.15
C VAL A 113 6.20 2.63 -0.62
N VAL A 114 7.24 2.65 -1.46
CA VAL A 114 7.78 3.88 -2.07
C VAL A 114 6.68 4.60 -2.85
N GLN A 115 5.95 3.90 -3.71
CA GLN A 115 4.84 4.48 -4.47
C GLN A 115 3.76 5.07 -3.56
N HIS A 116 3.39 4.34 -2.50
CA HIS A 116 2.43 4.81 -1.52
C HIS A 116 2.90 6.09 -0.81
N LEU A 117 4.15 6.13 -0.32
CA LEU A 117 4.72 7.30 0.34
C LEU A 117 4.79 8.52 -0.57
N GLU A 118 5.23 8.34 -1.82
CA GLU A 118 5.28 9.44 -2.79
C GLU A 118 3.89 10.00 -3.10
N HIS A 119 2.88 9.12 -3.24
CA HIS A 119 1.50 9.53 -3.49
C HIS A 119 0.89 10.22 -2.27
N ALA A 120 1.01 9.63 -1.08
CA ALA A 120 0.48 10.16 0.17
C ALA A 120 1.11 11.52 0.54
N ALA A 121 2.41 11.71 0.26
CA ALA A 121 3.10 12.99 0.48
C ALA A 121 2.74 14.06 -0.57
N GLY A 122 2.02 13.69 -1.65
CA GLY A 122 1.69 14.60 -2.74
C GLY A 122 2.92 15.04 -3.54
N MET A 123 3.88 14.13 -3.74
CA MET A 123 5.07 14.41 -4.53
C MET A 123 4.71 14.50 -6.02
N ALA A 124 5.13 15.60 -6.65
CA ALA A 124 4.96 15.85 -8.06
C ALA A 124 6.30 15.63 -8.81
N PRO A 125 6.27 15.23 -10.10
CA PRO A 125 7.48 15.05 -10.89
C PRO A 125 8.37 16.30 -11.00
N ALA A 126 7.78 17.49 -10.88
CA ALA A 126 8.49 18.77 -10.97
C ALA A 126 9.09 19.23 -9.63
N ASP A 127 8.82 18.53 -8.52
CA ASP A 127 9.34 18.90 -7.21
C ASP A 127 10.87 18.73 -7.15
N SER A 128 11.55 19.70 -6.54
CA SER A 128 12.98 19.54 -6.23
C SER A 128 13.19 18.46 -5.16
N PRO A 129 14.40 17.87 -5.02
CA PRO A 129 14.69 16.94 -3.94
C PRO A 129 14.39 17.51 -2.54
N GLY A 130 14.60 18.82 -2.34
CA GLY A 130 14.27 19.49 -1.09
C GLY A 130 12.76 19.56 -0.83
N ASP A 131 11.96 19.89 -1.85
CA ASP A 131 10.50 19.91 -1.74
C ASP A 131 9.94 18.52 -1.42
N ARG A 132 10.47 17.48 -2.09
CA ARG A 132 10.08 16.09 -1.84
C ARG A 132 10.41 15.64 -0.41
N ALA A 133 11.60 16.01 0.09
CA ALA A 133 12.00 15.73 1.46
C ALA A 133 11.06 16.41 2.46
N HIS A 134 10.78 17.70 2.26
CA HIS A 134 9.88 18.45 3.13
C HIS A 134 8.43 17.90 3.12
N LYS A 135 7.93 17.46 1.96
CA LYS A 135 6.63 16.80 1.84
C LYS A 135 6.60 15.47 2.61
N LEU A 136 7.66 14.68 2.54
CA LEU A 136 7.76 13.42 3.28
C LEU A 136 7.86 13.67 4.78
N GLU A 137 8.66 14.64 5.22
CA GLU A 137 8.76 15.05 6.62
C GLU A 137 7.39 15.46 7.19
N ARG A 138 6.62 16.23 6.41
CA ARG A 138 5.27 16.64 6.80
C ARG A 138 4.30 15.47 6.89
N LEU A 139 4.38 14.51 5.96
CA LEU A 139 3.56 13.29 6.00
C LEU A 139 3.92 12.43 7.22
N ALA A 140 5.22 12.28 7.50
CA ALA A 140 5.72 11.47 8.58
C ALA A 140 5.39 12.04 9.96
N GLY A 141 5.34 13.36 10.07
CA GLY A 141 5.14 14.02 11.36
C GLY A 141 6.33 13.81 12.29
N PRO A 142 6.12 13.79 13.62
CA PRO A 142 7.19 13.65 14.59
C PRO A 142 7.67 12.20 14.67
N LEU A 143 8.68 11.84 13.87
CA LEU A 143 9.39 10.56 13.97
C LEU A 143 10.79 10.74 14.56
N PRO A 144 11.39 9.67 15.12
CA PRO A 144 12.81 9.64 15.42
C PRO A 144 13.64 10.03 14.20
N ALA A 145 14.73 10.78 14.40
CA ALA A 145 15.58 11.27 13.31
C ALA A 145 16.10 10.12 12.43
N THR A 146 16.44 9.00 13.06
CA THR A 146 16.88 7.75 12.40
C THR A 146 15.81 7.17 11.50
N SER A 147 14.56 7.12 11.96
CA SER A 147 13.41 6.59 11.21
C SER A 147 13.12 7.48 10.01
N LEU A 148 13.08 8.80 10.21
CA LEU A 148 12.94 9.76 9.11
C LEU A 148 14.07 9.65 8.07
N GLY A 149 15.32 9.48 8.53
CA GLY A 149 16.47 9.23 7.65
C GLY A 149 16.29 7.97 6.80
N CYS A 150 15.81 6.87 7.39
CA CYS A 150 15.52 5.63 6.66
C CYS A 150 14.40 5.81 5.62
N LEU A 151 13.34 6.56 5.95
CA LEU A 151 12.26 6.86 5.00
C LEU A 151 12.74 7.72 3.83
N LEU A 152 13.58 8.73 4.08
CA LEU A 152 14.20 9.55 3.03
C LEU A 152 15.05 8.70 2.09
N ARG A 153 15.90 7.82 2.63
CA ARG A 153 16.69 6.88 1.82
C ARG A 153 15.82 5.92 1.01
N LEU A 154 14.74 5.41 1.60
CA LEU A 154 13.82 4.48 0.95
C LEU A 154 13.20 5.08 -0.32
N VAL A 155 12.87 6.38 -0.31
CA VAL A 155 12.36 7.10 -1.50
C VAL A 155 13.46 7.71 -2.39
N GLY A 156 14.73 7.39 -2.13
CA GLY A 156 15.88 7.85 -2.92
C GLY A 156 16.29 9.31 -2.69
N LEU A 157 15.97 9.88 -1.52
CA LEU A 157 16.34 11.25 -1.15
C LEU A 157 17.54 11.28 -0.18
N PRO A 158 18.31 12.39 -0.14
CA PRO A 158 19.34 12.59 0.87
C PRO A 158 18.74 12.59 2.27
N ASP A 159 19.34 11.84 3.19
CA ASP A 159 18.91 11.71 4.59
C ASP A 159 19.44 12.81 5.51
N GLY A 160 20.31 13.69 4.99
CA GLY A 160 20.96 14.75 5.76
C GLY A 160 21.84 14.24 6.91
N GLY A 161 22.36 13.02 6.81
CA GLY A 161 23.16 12.39 7.87
C GLY A 161 22.35 11.88 9.06
N ARG A 162 21.02 11.76 8.92
CA ARG A 162 20.11 11.29 9.97
C ARG A 162 19.96 9.76 9.99
N SER A 163 20.32 9.07 8.92
CA SER A 163 20.24 7.61 8.80
C SER A 163 21.34 6.91 9.62
N LEU A 164 21.32 5.58 9.57
CA LEU A 164 22.31 4.67 10.13
C LEU A 164 23.77 5.06 9.88
N PRO A 165 24.67 4.69 10.81
CA PRO A 165 26.11 4.75 10.59
C PRO A 165 26.50 4.03 9.30
N GLY A 166 27.47 4.58 8.54
CA GLY A 166 27.90 4.04 7.25
C GLY A 166 28.52 2.63 7.28
N SER A 167 28.55 1.96 8.43
CA SER A 167 29.02 0.59 8.62
C SER A 167 27.90 -0.46 8.67
N ALA A 168 26.62 -0.07 8.55
CA ALA A 168 25.50 -1.01 8.61
C ALA A 168 25.52 -1.98 7.41
N SER A 169 25.29 -3.26 7.70
CA SER A 169 25.09 -4.29 6.68
C SER A 169 23.75 -4.11 5.95
N PRO A 170 23.59 -4.61 4.71
CA PRO A 170 22.30 -4.54 4.00
C PRO A 170 21.11 -5.12 4.78
N GLN A 171 21.36 -6.14 5.61
CA GLN A 171 20.34 -6.76 6.46
C GLN A 171 19.90 -5.83 7.60
N GLU A 172 20.84 -5.12 8.21
CA GLU A 172 20.55 -4.11 9.23
C GLU A 172 19.80 -2.93 8.61
N GLU A 173 20.27 -2.41 7.47
CA GLU A 173 19.56 -1.33 6.76
C GLU A 173 18.11 -1.68 6.45
N LYS A 174 17.87 -2.92 6.00
CA LYS A 174 16.50 -3.44 5.79
C LYS A 174 15.71 -3.48 7.10
N ALA A 175 16.30 -3.94 8.20
CA ALA A 175 15.63 -4.00 9.50
C ALA A 175 15.21 -2.61 9.98
N TYR A 176 16.11 -1.64 9.96
CA TYR A 176 15.81 -0.25 10.35
C TYR A 176 14.80 0.43 9.44
N THR A 177 14.84 0.13 8.13
CA THR A 177 13.82 0.61 7.20
C THR A 177 12.44 0.06 7.56
N LEU A 178 12.35 -1.21 7.94
CA LEU A 178 11.09 -1.81 8.41
C LEU A 178 10.62 -1.19 9.72
N GLU A 179 11.51 -0.98 10.69
CA GLU A 179 11.16 -0.29 11.95
C GLU A 179 10.66 1.13 11.67
N ALA A 180 11.31 1.89 10.78
CA ALA A 180 10.86 3.23 10.41
C ALA A 180 9.45 3.25 9.78
N LEU A 181 9.10 2.22 9.01
CA LEU A 181 7.75 2.06 8.46
C LEU A 181 6.74 1.69 9.56
N ILE A 182 7.15 0.91 10.56
CA ILE A 182 6.32 0.58 11.73
C ILE A 182 6.06 1.85 12.56
N ASP A 183 7.10 2.64 12.85
CA ASP A 183 6.99 3.91 13.56
C ASP A 183 6.01 4.85 12.84
N LEU A 184 6.11 4.96 11.52
CA LEU A 184 5.20 5.75 10.70
C LEU A 184 3.75 5.27 10.83
N LEU A 185 3.52 3.96 10.77
CA LEU A 185 2.18 3.37 10.89
C LEU A 185 1.59 3.56 12.29
N GLN A 186 2.41 3.47 13.33
CA GLN A 186 2.01 3.73 14.71
C GLN A 186 1.64 5.20 14.91
N GLN A 187 2.47 6.12 14.41
CA GLN A 187 2.18 7.56 14.45
C GLN A 187 0.86 7.91 13.74
N LEU A 188 0.54 7.21 12.65
CA LEU A 188 -0.75 7.34 11.95
C LEU A 188 -1.91 6.75 12.75
N SER A 189 -1.74 5.57 13.35
CA SER A 189 -2.79 4.88 14.12
C SER A 189 -3.15 5.57 15.44
N GLU A 190 -2.23 6.35 16.01
CA GLU A 190 -2.50 7.19 17.18
C GLU A 190 -3.46 8.34 16.85
N GLN A 191 -3.36 8.90 15.65
CA GLN A 191 -4.17 10.04 15.21
C GLN A 191 -5.56 9.62 14.74
N GLN A 192 -5.65 8.51 14.00
CA GLN A 192 -6.90 8.02 13.44
C GLN A 192 -6.83 6.52 13.07
N PRO A 193 -7.97 5.82 12.94
CA PRO A 193 -8.00 4.48 12.37
C PRO A 193 -7.27 4.38 11.03
N VAL A 194 -6.43 3.34 10.87
CA VAL A 194 -5.69 3.07 9.64
C VAL A 194 -6.32 1.88 8.91
N LEU A 195 -6.75 2.10 7.68
CA LEU A 195 -7.13 1.04 6.74
C LEU A 195 -5.89 0.70 5.89
N PHE A 196 -5.19 -0.37 6.27
CA PHE A 196 -4.04 -0.87 5.51
C PHE A 196 -4.48 -1.99 4.58
N LEU A 197 -4.44 -1.75 3.27
CA LEU A 197 -4.84 -2.67 2.20
C LEU A 197 -3.62 -3.11 1.41
N VAL A 198 -3.43 -4.43 1.30
CA VAL A 198 -2.41 -5.03 0.43
C VAL A 198 -3.09 -5.85 -0.64
N GLU A 199 -2.86 -5.48 -1.89
CA GLU A 199 -3.32 -6.22 -3.07
C GLU A 199 -2.15 -7.00 -3.69
N ASP A 200 -2.48 -8.18 -4.21
CA ASP A 200 -1.55 -9.09 -4.88
C ASP A 200 -0.30 -9.45 -4.05
N ALA A 201 -0.45 -9.54 -2.72
CA ALA A 201 0.64 -9.76 -1.77
C ALA A 201 1.53 -10.98 -2.09
N HIS A 202 1.00 -11.98 -2.81
CA HIS A 202 1.74 -13.16 -3.28
C HIS A 202 3.03 -12.82 -4.06
N TRP A 203 3.11 -11.64 -4.69
CA TRP A 203 4.33 -11.20 -5.38
C TRP A 203 5.47 -10.74 -4.45
N ILE A 204 5.18 -10.46 -3.17
CA ILE A 204 6.18 -10.01 -2.17
C ILE A 204 6.33 -11.00 -0.99
N LEU A 205 5.49 -12.05 -0.95
CA LEU A 205 5.23 -12.86 0.25
C LEU A 205 6.26 -13.93 0.62
N GLN A 206 7.37 -14.08 -0.09
CA GLN A 206 8.40 -15.05 0.36
C GLN A 206 9.06 -14.66 1.70
N GLU A 207 8.98 -13.40 2.16
CA GLU A 207 9.66 -12.96 3.40
C GLU A 207 8.73 -12.34 4.48
N VAL A 208 7.49 -11.93 4.13
CA VAL A 208 6.61 -11.16 5.05
C VAL A 208 5.88 -12.04 6.07
N HIS A 209 5.63 -13.31 5.74
CA HIS A 209 4.81 -14.23 6.56
C HIS A 209 5.43 -14.55 7.94
N ARG A 210 6.74 -14.37 8.11
CA ARG A 210 7.48 -14.75 9.33
C ARG A 210 7.43 -13.70 10.45
N ARG A 211 7.21 -12.42 10.14
CA ARG A 211 7.30 -11.31 11.13
C ARG A 211 5.96 -10.79 11.63
N LEU A 212 4.88 -10.92 10.86
CA LEU A 212 3.52 -10.56 11.31
C LEU A 212 2.98 -11.51 12.41
N ARG A 213 3.63 -12.65 12.66
CA ARG A 213 3.30 -13.58 13.76
C ARG A 213 3.87 -13.19 15.13
N LEU A 214 4.79 -12.21 15.20
CA LEU A 214 5.54 -11.93 16.44
C LEU A 214 5.03 -10.73 17.25
N SER A 215 4.10 -9.93 16.72
CA SER A 215 3.50 -8.80 17.45
C SER A 215 2.13 -9.10 18.06
N SER A 216 1.56 -10.28 17.81
CA SER A 216 0.26 -10.69 18.38
C SER A 216 0.36 -11.49 19.68
N SER A 217 1.54 -11.53 20.32
CA SER A 217 1.78 -12.38 21.50
C SER A 217 2.60 -11.70 22.60
N ASP A 218 2.24 -10.47 22.97
CA ASP A 218 2.63 -9.91 24.27
C ASP A 218 1.48 -9.10 24.91
N PRO A 219 0.81 -9.62 25.95
CA PRO A 219 -0.26 -8.90 26.67
C PRO A 219 0.25 -7.81 27.63
N GLY A 220 1.53 -7.43 27.55
CA GLY A 220 2.27 -6.85 28.68
C GLY A 220 2.86 -5.45 28.55
N THR A 221 2.51 -4.62 27.56
CA THR A 221 2.98 -3.23 27.52
C THR A 221 1.86 -2.23 27.24
N GLY A 222 1.63 -1.32 28.20
CA GLY A 222 0.56 -0.34 28.15
C GLY A 222 0.72 0.67 27.00
N GLY A 223 -0.43 1.02 26.43
CA GLY A 223 -0.66 2.32 25.79
C GLY A 223 -0.37 2.47 24.30
N ALA A 224 0.38 1.59 23.66
CA ALA A 224 0.70 1.72 22.22
C ALA A 224 -0.37 1.06 21.33
N ARG A 225 -1.11 1.87 20.58
CA ARG A 225 -2.17 1.42 19.64
C ARG A 225 -1.55 0.73 18.42
N MET A 226 -1.65 -0.60 18.35
CA MET A 226 -1.13 -1.40 17.24
C MET A 226 -1.77 -1.00 15.88
N PRO A 227 -0.99 -0.93 14.78
CA PRO A 227 -1.53 -0.64 13.46
C PRO A 227 -2.46 -1.75 12.95
N ARG A 228 -3.53 -1.33 12.25
CA ARG A 228 -4.74 -2.10 11.90
C ARG A 228 -4.66 -2.50 10.41
N MET A 229 -4.91 -3.77 10.05
CA MET A 229 -4.47 -4.30 8.74
C MET A 229 -5.44 -5.26 8.07
N ILE A 230 -6.00 -4.93 6.89
CA ILE A 230 -6.80 -5.86 6.07
C ILE A 230 -5.96 -6.27 4.84
N SER A 231 -5.52 -7.52 4.76
CA SER A 231 -4.60 -7.98 3.70
C SER A 231 -5.25 -9.02 2.78
N GLY A 232 -5.35 -8.76 1.47
CA GLY A 232 -5.82 -9.74 0.49
C GLY A 232 -4.66 -10.60 -0.05
N VAL A 233 -4.77 -11.93 0.07
CA VAL A 233 -3.79 -12.91 -0.47
C VAL A 233 -4.55 -13.94 -1.33
N PRO A 234 -4.05 -14.30 -2.54
CA PRO A 234 -4.64 -15.38 -3.31
C PRO A 234 -4.33 -16.77 -2.74
N GLU A 235 -5.16 -17.73 -3.14
CA GLU A 235 -5.42 -19.04 -2.50
C GLU A 235 -4.27 -20.06 -2.51
N SER A 236 -3.06 -19.72 -2.98
CA SER A 236 -2.01 -20.73 -3.24
C SER A 236 -0.93 -20.86 -2.15
N ILE A 237 -1.27 -20.75 -0.87
CA ILE A 237 -0.35 -21.07 0.23
C ILE A 237 -0.99 -22.13 1.11
N ASP A 238 -0.34 -23.30 1.16
CA ASP A 238 -0.81 -24.51 1.85
C ASP A 238 -1.30 -24.23 3.27
N SER A 239 -2.47 -24.77 3.53
CA SER A 239 -3.29 -24.60 4.71
C SER A 239 -2.74 -25.40 5.89
N GLU A 240 -1.68 -24.95 6.54
CA GLU A 240 -1.23 -25.60 7.78
C GLU A 240 -0.44 -24.66 8.70
N SER A 241 -1.12 -23.70 9.34
CA SER A 241 -0.81 -23.29 10.73
C SER A 241 -1.83 -22.27 11.24
N ARG A 242 -2.58 -22.68 12.26
CA ARG A 242 -3.58 -21.88 13.00
C ARG A 242 -2.95 -20.61 13.59
N CYS A 243 -3.22 -19.48 12.95
CA CYS A 243 -3.56 -18.23 13.62
C CYS A 243 -5.10 -18.16 13.63
N ASP A 244 -5.74 -17.33 14.44
CA ASP A 244 -7.19 -17.07 14.36
C ASP A 244 -7.54 -16.27 13.08
N SER A 245 -7.03 -16.71 11.94
CA SER A 245 -7.19 -16.20 10.59
C SER A 245 -8.48 -16.77 10.01
N TRP A 246 -9.51 -15.95 9.89
CA TRP A 246 -10.72 -16.31 9.17
C TRP A 246 -10.53 -15.98 7.69
N SER A 247 -10.71 -16.99 6.83
CA SER A 247 -10.68 -16.81 5.37
C SER A 247 -12.06 -16.42 4.88
N LEU A 248 -12.16 -15.31 4.15
CA LEU A 248 -13.35 -14.99 3.38
C LEU A 248 -13.16 -15.47 1.96
N ARG A 249 -13.99 -16.44 1.56
CA ARG A 249 -14.14 -16.82 0.15
C ARG A 249 -15.09 -15.82 -0.51
N ALA A 250 -14.53 -14.98 -1.37
CA ALA A 250 -15.29 -14.30 -2.42
C ALA A 250 -15.60 -15.31 -3.53
#